data_AF-A0A3D3FNY5-F1
#
_entry.id   AF-A0A3D3FNY5-F1
#
_cell.length_a   1.000
_cell.length_b   1.000
_cell.length_c   1.000
_cell.angle_alpha   90.00
_cell.angle_beta   90.00
_cell.angle_gamma   90.00
#
_symmetry.space_group_name_H-M   'P 1'
#
loop_
_entity.id
_entity.type
_entity.pdbx_description
1 polymer ?
#
loop_
_entity_poly.entity_id
_entity_poly.type
_entity_poly.pdbx_seq_one_letter_code
_entity_poly.pdbx_strand_id
1 'polypeptide(L)'
;MKRRSRPFFTRGDCRVPSTIKVKDTVTIWSIQSEEAFAHLRANQILRAEIKFSYEHFLAAYQWMSEQLRQRVPAPSDCRVPLWGWYQFENEKKKKPDLRQAGYVEKGMRAVRLKLELPIDRVVLSDFNLWHYVLNQWNIPGHLGEEESPDSANNWERIFDLDWYQEGITERKEQKAIQATFWEIRMDEVVEYTFFKGR
;
A
#
# COMPACT_ATOMS: atom_id res chain seq x y z
N MET A 1 15.84 75.79 -13.70
CA MET A 1 14.80 75.02 -14.40
C MET A 1 14.88 73.57 -13.93
N LYS A 2 13.79 73.05 -13.36
CA LYS A 2 13.71 71.82 -12.55
C LYS A 2 13.72 70.57 -13.43
N ARG A 3 14.34 69.48 -12.97
CA ARG A 3 13.78 68.11 -12.94
C ARG A 3 14.73 67.16 -12.17
N ARG A 4 14.35 66.85 -10.93
CA ARG A 4 14.90 65.75 -10.13
C ARG A 4 14.18 64.46 -10.53
N SER A 5 14.97 63.42 -10.76
CA SER A 5 14.57 62.03 -11.00
C SER A 5 13.81 61.45 -9.79
N ARG A 6 12.68 60.76 -10.07
CA ARG A 6 11.99 59.89 -9.11
C ARG A 6 12.37 58.44 -9.42
N PRO A 7 12.63 57.58 -8.42
CA PRO A 7 12.73 56.14 -8.65
C PRO A 7 11.34 55.53 -8.81
N PHE A 8 11.22 54.64 -9.79
CA PHE A 8 10.09 53.74 -10.00
C PHE A 8 10.03 52.74 -8.83
N PHE A 9 9.00 52.83 -7.99
CA PHE A 9 8.60 51.73 -7.11
C PHE A 9 7.52 50.93 -7.84
N THR A 10 7.89 49.80 -8.44
CA THR A 10 6.91 48.79 -8.86
C THR A 10 6.51 47.97 -7.64
N ARG A 11 5.30 48.23 -7.13
CA ARG A 11 4.55 47.26 -6.34
C ARG A 11 4.23 46.09 -7.26
N GLY A 12 4.71 44.91 -6.94
CA GLY A 12 4.45 43.68 -7.68
C GLY A 12 4.42 42.49 -6.73
N ASP A 13 3.20 42.11 -6.39
CA ASP A 13 2.77 40.77 -5.95
C ASP A 13 3.50 40.08 -4.80
N CYS A 14 2.94 40.21 -3.60
CA CYS A 14 2.95 39.15 -2.61
C CYS A 14 2.19 37.93 -3.17
N ARG A 15 2.87 37.05 -3.93
CA ARG A 15 2.36 35.71 -4.20
C ARG A 15 2.56 34.86 -2.95
N VAL A 16 1.48 34.71 -2.19
CA VAL A 16 1.33 33.62 -1.23
C VAL A 16 1.29 32.32 -2.04
N PRO A 17 2.22 31.36 -1.89
CA PRO A 17 2.10 30.10 -2.60
C PRO A 17 1.07 29.21 -1.89
N SER A 18 0.11 28.78 -2.71
CA SER A 18 -0.58 27.48 -2.67
C SER A 18 -1.30 27.09 -1.38
N THR A 19 -2.63 27.14 -1.47
CA THR A 19 -3.52 26.19 -0.82
C THR A 19 -2.93 24.78 -0.86
N ILE A 20 -2.63 24.23 0.32
CA ILE A 20 -2.33 22.81 0.49
C ILE A 20 -3.58 22.08 0.00
N LYS A 21 -3.50 21.43 -1.17
CA LYS A 21 -4.53 20.48 -1.57
C LYS A 21 -4.51 19.37 -0.54
N VAL A 22 -5.52 19.31 0.31
CA VAL A 22 -5.75 18.15 1.19
C VAL A 22 -5.87 16.96 0.25
N LYS A 23 -4.89 16.06 0.27
CA LYS A 23 -4.97 14.81 -0.48
C LYS A 23 -5.98 13.92 0.22
N ASP A 24 -6.87 13.29 -0.54
CA ASP A 24 -7.76 12.26 0.00
C ASP A 24 -6.89 11.14 0.61
N THR A 25 -7.14 10.83 1.87
CA THR A 25 -6.41 9.78 2.60
C THR A 25 -7.26 8.53 2.74
N VAL A 26 -6.58 7.40 2.93
CA VAL A 26 -7.18 6.12 3.27
C VAL A 26 -6.54 5.53 4.51
N THR A 27 -7.36 4.89 5.34
CA THR A 27 -6.88 4.13 6.48
C THR A 27 -6.29 2.79 6.01
N ILE A 28 -5.02 2.56 6.31
CA ILE A 28 -4.34 1.27 6.08
C ILE A 28 -3.86 0.70 7.41
N TRP A 29 -4.06 -0.60 7.61
CA TRP A 29 -3.55 -1.31 8.79
C TRP A 29 -2.32 -2.12 8.43
N SER A 30 -1.18 -1.85 9.05
CA SER A 30 0.05 -2.63 8.83
C SER A 30 0.48 -3.31 10.11
N ILE A 31 1.05 -4.50 10.02
CA ILE A 31 1.66 -5.21 11.15
C ILE A 31 3.15 -5.23 10.92
N GLN A 32 3.92 -4.77 11.91
CA GLN A 32 5.37 -4.64 11.84
C GLN A 32 6.02 -5.28 13.07
N SER A 33 7.28 -5.69 12.95
CA SER A 33 8.05 -6.14 14.10
C SER A 33 8.30 -4.98 15.08
N GLU A 34 8.61 -5.30 16.33
CA GLU A 34 8.96 -4.28 17.32
C GLU A 34 10.23 -3.51 16.94
N GLU A 35 11.20 -4.20 16.31
CA GLU A 35 12.43 -3.62 15.79
C GLU A 35 12.15 -2.65 14.63
N ALA A 36 11.29 -3.03 13.69
CA ALA A 36 10.88 -2.18 12.58
C ALA A 36 10.17 -0.91 13.10
N PHE A 37 9.37 -1.02 14.15
CA PHE A 37 8.72 0.14 14.76
C PHE A 37 9.68 1.00 15.58
N ALA A 38 10.65 0.40 16.27
CA ALA A 38 11.72 1.16 16.91
C ALA A 38 12.54 1.95 15.87
N HIS A 39 12.85 1.33 14.73
CA HIS A 39 13.50 1.97 13.60
C HIS A 39 12.66 3.13 13.03
N LEU A 40 11.36 2.91 12.81
CA LEU A 40 10.42 3.96 12.36
C LEU A 40 10.41 5.16 13.31
N ARG A 41 10.35 4.92 14.63
CA ARG A 41 10.37 6.00 15.63
C ARG A 41 11.68 6.77 15.64
N ALA A 42 12.81 6.09 15.51
CA ALA A 42 14.13 6.71 15.52
C ALA A 42 14.41 7.52 14.24
N ASN A 43 14.05 6.97 13.07
CA ASN A 43 14.43 7.52 11.77
C ASN A 43 13.30 8.26 11.05
N GLN A 44 12.10 8.29 11.65
CA GLN A 44 10.87 8.89 11.11
C GLN A 44 10.32 8.26 9.82
N ILE A 45 11.06 7.32 9.22
CA ILE A 45 10.71 6.62 7.98
C ILE A 45 11.03 5.14 8.14
N LEU A 46 10.15 4.28 7.62
CA LEU A 46 10.37 2.85 7.46
C LEU A 46 10.20 2.48 5.99
N ARG A 47 11.14 1.68 5.47
CA ARG A 47 11.13 1.11 4.13
C ARG A 47 11.38 -0.38 4.23
N ALA A 48 10.77 -1.17 3.34
CA ALA A 48 10.99 -2.60 3.29
C ALA A 48 12.41 -2.92 2.80
N GLU A 49 13.00 -3.99 3.35
CA GLU A 49 14.26 -4.55 2.87
C GLU A 49 14.03 -5.93 2.28
N ILE A 50 14.61 -6.20 1.11
CA ILE A 50 14.41 -7.45 0.36
C ILE A 50 14.82 -8.71 1.15
N LYS A 51 15.79 -8.57 2.07
CA LYS A 51 16.30 -9.66 2.92
C LYS A 51 15.24 -10.29 3.84
N PHE A 52 14.13 -9.60 4.07
CA PHE A 52 13.01 -10.09 4.87
C PHE A 52 11.95 -10.82 4.03
N SER A 53 12.16 -10.96 2.72
CA SER A 53 11.28 -11.72 1.83
C SER A 53 11.65 -13.19 1.80
N TYR A 54 10.64 -14.07 1.73
CA TYR A 54 10.87 -15.48 1.47
C TYR A 54 11.36 -15.69 0.03
N GLU A 55 12.46 -16.41 -0.13
CA GLU A 55 13.13 -16.62 -1.42
C GLU A 55 12.20 -17.23 -2.48
N HIS A 56 11.35 -18.17 -2.08
CA HIS A 56 10.38 -18.82 -2.97
C HIS A 56 9.31 -17.87 -3.54
N PHE A 57 9.06 -16.71 -2.92
CA PHE A 57 8.06 -15.74 -3.37
C PHE A 57 8.69 -14.50 -4.03
N LEU A 58 10.01 -14.51 -4.23
CA LEU A 58 10.74 -13.35 -4.72
C LEU A 58 10.23 -12.86 -6.09
N ALA A 59 9.95 -13.77 -7.02
CA ALA A 59 9.44 -13.43 -8.35
C ALA A 59 8.06 -12.74 -8.27
N ALA A 60 7.16 -13.24 -7.43
CA ALA A 60 5.84 -12.63 -7.22
C ALA A 60 5.98 -11.24 -6.58
N TYR A 61 6.82 -11.09 -5.55
CA TYR A 61 7.05 -9.79 -4.92
C TYR A 61 7.73 -8.79 -5.86
N GLN A 62 8.64 -9.23 -6.72
CA GLN A 62 9.22 -8.40 -7.77
C GLN A 62 8.16 -7.94 -8.77
N TRP A 63 7.26 -8.83 -9.20
CA TRP A 63 6.14 -8.47 -10.06
C TRP A 63 5.23 -7.44 -9.39
N MET A 64 4.85 -7.64 -8.12
CA MET A 64 4.06 -6.66 -7.37
C MET A 64 4.79 -5.32 -7.21
N SER A 65 6.11 -5.35 -7.02
CA SER A 65 6.94 -4.13 -6.93
C SER A 65 6.93 -3.35 -8.24
N GLU A 66 6.93 -4.04 -9.38
CA GLU A 66 6.82 -3.42 -10.70
C GLU A 66 5.43 -2.82 -10.93
N GLN A 67 4.37 -3.54 -10.56
CA GLN A 67 3.00 -3.03 -10.61
C GLN A 67 2.82 -1.78 -9.74
N LEU A 68 3.43 -1.75 -8.55
CA LEU A 68 3.45 -0.57 -7.69
C LEU A 68 4.24 0.58 -8.34
N ARG A 69 5.39 0.31 -8.94
CA ARG A 69 6.26 1.33 -9.57
C ARG A 69 5.59 2.03 -10.76
N GLN A 70 4.79 1.30 -11.53
CA GLN A 70 4.04 1.84 -12.66
C GLN A 70 2.92 2.81 -12.22
N ARG A 71 2.39 2.64 -11.00
CA ARG A 71 1.23 3.39 -10.49
C ARG A 71 1.61 4.48 -9.48
N VAL A 72 2.63 4.22 -8.67
CA VAL A 72 3.10 5.09 -7.59
C VAL A 72 4.62 5.26 -7.72
N PRO A 73 5.12 6.48 -7.96
CA PRO A 73 6.55 6.74 -8.02
C PRO A 73 7.27 6.32 -6.73
N ALA A 74 8.36 5.55 -6.88
CA ALA A 74 9.17 5.14 -5.74
C ALA A 74 9.97 6.33 -5.18
N PRO A 75 9.85 6.66 -3.88
CA PRO A 75 10.76 7.60 -3.24
C PRO A 75 12.10 6.89 -3.06
N SER A 76 13.15 7.28 -3.80
CA SER A 76 14.52 6.70 -3.78
C SER A 76 14.66 5.27 -4.33
N ASP A 77 15.78 4.58 -4.05
CA ASP A 77 16.10 3.21 -4.48
C ASP A 77 15.22 2.12 -3.81
N CYS A 78 13.97 2.45 -3.43
CA CYS A 78 13.01 1.48 -2.92
C CYS A 78 12.72 0.42 -4.00
N ARG A 79 13.06 -0.83 -3.68
CA ARG A 79 12.90 -1.97 -4.59
C ARG A 79 11.70 -2.84 -4.27
N VAL A 80 11.27 -2.85 -3.02
CA VAL A 80 10.22 -3.74 -2.52
C VAL A 80 9.16 -2.95 -1.75
N PRO A 81 7.87 -3.37 -1.81
CA PRO A 81 6.79 -2.69 -1.11
C PRO A 81 6.76 -3.06 0.38
N LEU A 82 6.19 -2.16 1.17
CA LEU A 82 5.54 -2.51 2.43
C LEU A 82 4.09 -2.94 2.16
N TRP A 83 3.58 -3.78 3.05
CA TRP A 83 2.24 -4.35 2.97
C TRP A 83 1.35 -3.84 4.10
N GLY A 84 0.06 -3.75 3.81
CA GLY A 84 -0.97 -3.47 4.79
C GLY A 84 -2.34 -3.94 4.31
N TRP A 85 -3.34 -3.68 5.13
CA TRP A 85 -4.74 -4.04 4.90
C TRP A 85 -5.56 -2.78 4.75
N TYR A 86 -6.19 -2.61 3.59
CA TYR A 86 -7.28 -1.66 3.44
C TYR A 86 -8.59 -2.25 3.99
N GLN A 87 -8.79 -3.55 3.75
CA GLN A 87 -9.93 -4.33 4.22
C GLN A 87 -9.44 -5.70 4.65
N PHE A 88 -9.48 -6.02 5.94
CA PHE A 88 -8.91 -7.28 6.44
C PHE A 88 -9.79 -8.50 6.10
N GLU A 89 -11.04 -8.54 6.59
CA GLU A 89 -11.97 -9.61 6.23
C GLU A 89 -13.02 -9.15 5.21
N ASN A 90 -13.60 -7.98 5.45
CA ASN A 90 -14.67 -7.39 4.64
C ASN A 90 -14.84 -5.91 5.02
N GLU A 91 -15.74 -5.20 4.35
CA GLU A 91 -15.93 -3.75 4.50
C GLU A 91 -16.25 -3.34 5.94
N LYS A 92 -16.93 -4.21 6.69
CA LYS A 92 -17.29 -3.98 8.10
C LYS A 92 -16.16 -4.33 9.06
N LYS A 93 -15.16 -5.09 8.61
CA LYS A 93 -14.02 -5.58 9.39
C LYS A 93 -12.70 -5.26 8.70
N LYS A 94 -12.40 -3.97 8.60
CA LYS A 94 -11.15 -3.47 7.99
C LYS A 94 -9.91 -3.65 8.87
N LYS A 95 -10.08 -3.66 10.20
CA LYS A 95 -9.01 -3.72 11.20
C LYS A 95 -8.61 -5.18 11.49
N PRO A 96 -7.34 -5.58 11.32
CA PRO A 96 -6.87 -6.93 11.66
C PRO A 96 -7.10 -7.27 13.14
N ASP A 97 -7.69 -8.43 13.41
CA ASP A 97 -7.94 -8.94 14.76
C ASP A 97 -6.70 -9.67 15.30
N LEU A 98 -6.05 -9.08 16.31
CA LEU A 98 -4.80 -9.57 16.91
C LEU A 98 -4.96 -10.87 17.71
N ARG A 99 -6.18 -11.39 17.83
CA ARG A 99 -6.45 -12.71 18.43
C ARG A 99 -6.24 -13.85 17.42
N GLN A 100 -6.14 -13.55 16.13
CA GLN A 100 -5.85 -14.54 15.09
C GLN A 100 -4.35 -14.91 15.08
N ALA A 101 -4.05 -16.13 14.63
CA ALA A 101 -2.69 -16.62 14.45
C ALA A 101 -2.15 -16.24 13.06
N GLY A 102 -0.84 -16.40 12.84
CA GLY A 102 -0.22 -16.27 11.51
C GLY A 102 0.34 -14.89 11.15
N TYR A 103 0.12 -13.86 11.98
CA TYR A 103 0.73 -12.53 11.73
C TYR A 103 2.23 -12.49 12.02
N VAL A 104 2.63 -13.14 13.11
CA VAL A 104 4.01 -13.26 13.58
C VAL A 104 4.16 -14.58 14.33
N GLU A 105 5.41 -15.05 14.48
CA GLU A 105 5.71 -16.26 15.23
C GLU A 105 5.15 -16.21 16.66
N LYS A 106 4.74 -17.37 17.17
CA LYS A 106 4.14 -17.50 18.49
C LYS A 106 5.09 -16.98 19.57
N GLY A 107 4.58 -16.08 20.43
CA GLY A 107 5.35 -15.47 21.51
C GLY A 107 6.18 -14.25 21.10
N MET A 108 6.41 -14.01 19.81
CA MET A 108 7.10 -12.81 19.32
C MET A 108 6.23 -11.57 19.50
N ARG A 109 6.88 -10.45 19.82
CA ARG A 109 6.22 -9.15 19.98
C ARG A 109 6.15 -8.45 18.63
N ALA A 110 5.02 -7.82 18.37
CA ALA A 110 4.77 -7.05 17.15
C ALA A 110 3.87 -5.86 17.45
N VAL A 111 3.75 -4.97 16.46
CA VAL A 111 2.89 -3.81 16.54
C VAL A 111 1.96 -3.77 15.33
N ARG A 112 0.67 -3.51 15.58
CA ARG A 112 -0.27 -3.13 14.53
C ARG A 112 -0.37 -1.61 14.49
N LEU A 113 -0.13 -1.05 13.32
CA LEU A 113 -0.21 0.38 13.03
C LEU A 113 -1.52 0.66 12.28
N LYS A 114 -2.20 1.73 12.66
CA LYS A 114 -3.20 2.41 11.82
C LYS A 114 -2.49 3.56 11.14
N LEU A 115 -2.54 3.57 9.81
CA LEU A 115 -1.91 4.57 8.96
C LEU A 115 -2.99 5.39 8.25
N GLU A 116 -2.78 6.68 8.07
CA GLU A 116 -3.52 7.52 7.13
C GLU A 116 -2.60 7.88 5.97
N LEU A 117 -2.77 7.20 4.83
CA LEU A 117 -1.92 7.38 3.66
C LEU A 117 -2.69 8.12 2.56
N PRO A 118 -2.05 9.03 1.80
CA PRO A 118 -2.64 9.55 0.58
C PRO A 118 -3.04 8.41 -0.36
N ILE A 119 -4.26 8.46 -0.92
CA ILE A 119 -4.75 7.39 -1.82
C ILE A 119 -3.82 7.18 -3.02
N ASP A 120 -3.20 8.25 -3.52
CA ASP A 120 -2.26 8.23 -4.63
C ASP A 120 -0.89 7.59 -4.32
N ARG A 121 -0.68 7.13 -3.08
CA ARG A 121 0.51 6.38 -2.65
C ARG A 121 0.26 4.90 -2.45
N VAL A 122 -0.97 4.43 -2.66
CA VAL A 122 -1.38 3.07 -2.33
C VAL A 122 -1.89 2.35 -3.57
N VAL A 123 -1.44 1.12 -3.78
CA VAL A 123 -2.04 0.19 -4.75
C VAL A 123 -2.77 -0.90 -3.97
N LEU A 124 -4.09 -0.98 -4.19
CA LEU A 124 -4.95 -1.98 -3.58
C LEU A 124 -5.05 -3.22 -4.47
N SER A 125 -5.03 -4.40 -3.88
CA SER A 125 -5.27 -5.65 -4.60
C SER A 125 -6.08 -6.64 -3.77
N ASP A 126 -6.75 -7.55 -4.47
CA ASP A 126 -7.48 -8.67 -3.89
C ASP A 126 -6.50 -9.68 -3.26
N PHE A 127 -6.64 -9.89 -1.94
CA PHE A 127 -5.77 -10.78 -1.19
C PHE A 127 -5.96 -12.26 -1.57
N ASN A 128 -7.18 -12.68 -1.92
CA ASN A 128 -7.43 -14.07 -2.33
C ASN A 128 -6.81 -14.34 -3.70
N LEU A 129 -6.98 -13.42 -4.65
CA LEU A 129 -6.39 -13.56 -5.98
C LEU A 129 -4.86 -13.45 -5.97
N TRP A 130 -4.28 -12.76 -5.00
CA TRP A 130 -2.82 -12.71 -4.82
C TRP A 130 -2.19 -14.11 -4.69
N HIS A 131 -2.91 -15.09 -4.13
CA HIS A 131 -2.42 -16.47 -4.05
C HIS A 131 -2.22 -17.11 -5.42
N TYR A 132 -2.95 -16.71 -6.47
CA TYR A 132 -2.68 -17.17 -7.83
C TYR A 132 -1.33 -16.67 -8.33
N VAL A 133 -1.01 -15.40 -8.06
CA VAL A 133 0.29 -14.80 -8.42
C VAL A 133 1.43 -15.50 -7.67
N LEU A 134 1.27 -15.74 -6.37
CA LEU A 134 2.26 -16.45 -5.55
C LEU A 134 2.57 -17.86 -6.08
N ASN A 135 1.56 -18.56 -6.58
CA ASN A 135 1.68 -19.92 -7.09
C ASN A 135 1.93 -20.00 -8.60
N GLN A 136 2.09 -18.86 -9.28
CA GLN A 136 2.24 -18.77 -10.73
C GLN A 136 1.07 -19.38 -11.53
N TRP A 137 -0.14 -19.32 -10.97
CA TRP A 137 -1.35 -19.80 -11.61
C TRP A 137 -2.06 -18.69 -12.36
N ASN A 138 -2.76 -19.03 -13.45
CA ASN A 138 -3.65 -18.08 -14.13
C ASN A 138 -4.94 -17.90 -13.32
N ILE A 139 -5.47 -16.68 -13.30
CA ILE A 139 -6.78 -16.39 -12.69
C ILE A 139 -7.84 -16.75 -13.73
N PRO A 140 -8.78 -17.67 -13.48
CA PRO A 140 -9.76 -18.06 -14.50
C PRO A 140 -10.58 -16.87 -15.00
N GLY A 141 -10.78 -16.75 -16.31
CA GLY A 141 -11.67 -15.77 -16.95
C GLY A 141 -13.15 -15.98 -16.58
N HIS A 142 -14.03 -15.14 -17.13
CA HIS A 142 -15.46 -15.36 -16.91
C HIS A 142 -15.87 -16.75 -17.43
N LEU A 143 -16.79 -17.40 -16.72
CA LEU A 143 -17.41 -18.64 -17.17
C LEU A 143 -17.99 -18.45 -18.59
N GLY A 144 -17.39 -19.12 -19.58
CA GLY A 144 -17.82 -19.05 -20.98
C GLY A 144 -16.95 -18.17 -21.89
N GLU A 145 -15.91 -17.51 -21.39
CA GLU A 145 -14.86 -16.94 -22.25
C GLU A 145 -13.98 -18.08 -22.79
N GLU A 146 -13.83 -18.17 -24.11
CA GLU A 146 -12.81 -19.04 -24.69
C GLU A 146 -11.43 -18.51 -24.28
N GLU A 147 -10.62 -19.33 -23.61
CA GLU A 147 -9.27 -18.95 -23.25
C GLU A 147 -8.47 -18.68 -24.52
N SER A 148 -8.20 -17.40 -24.81
CA SER A 148 -7.32 -17.05 -25.92
C SER A 148 -5.91 -17.56 -25.62
N PRO A 149 -5.16 -18.12 -26.58
CA PRO A 149 -3.78 -18.54 -26.38
C PRO A 149 -2.85 -17.42 -25.85
N ASP A 150 -3.23 -16.16 -26.09
CA ASP A 150 -2.55 -14.94 -25.63
C ASP A 150 -2.96 -14.49 -24.21
N SER A 151 -3.82 -15.23 -23.49
CA SER A 151 -4.18 -14.94 -22.09
C SER A 151 -3.06 -15.31 -21.09
N ALA A 152 -1.83 -15.42 -21.60
CA ALA A 152 -0.64 -15.70 -20.82
C ALA A 152 -0.45 -14.57 -19.79
N ASN A 153 -0.81 -14.87 -18.55
CA ASN A 153 -0.68 -14.03 -17.37
C ASN A 153 -1.70 -12.86 -17.26
N ASN A 154 -2.86 -13.18 -16.66
CA ASN A 154 -3.90 -12.21 -16.34
C ASN A 154 -3.89 -11.76 -14.86
N TRP A 155 -2.73 -11.79 -14.20
CA TRP A 155 -2.59 -11.38 -12.81
C TRP A 155 -2.99 -9.93 -12.54
N GLU A 156 -3.01 -9.05 -13.55
CA GLU A 156 -3.51 -7.68 -13.37
C GLU A 156 -4.97 -7.62 -12.87
N ARG A 157 -5.73 -8.71 -13.04
CA ARG A 157 -7.08 -8.83 -12.49
C ARG A 157 -7.14 -8.69 -10.96
N ILE A 158 -6.05 -8.93 -10.23
CA ILE A 158 -6.05 -8.71 -8.77
C ILE A 158 -6.32 -7.24 -8.38
N PHE A 159 -6.10 -6.30 -9.30
CA PHE A 159 -6.32 -4.87 -9.08
C PHE A 159 -7.76 -4.44 -9.44
N ASP A 160 -8.52 -5.28 -10.15
CA ASP A 160 -9.95 -5.06 -10.41
C ASP A 160 -10.77 -5.54 -9.20
N LEU A 161 -10.94 -4.64 -8.24
CA LEU A 161 -11.65 -4.93 -6.99
C LEU A 161 -13.17 -5.09 -7.18
N ASP A 162 -13.72 -4.70 -8.34
CA ASP A 162 -15.14 -4.82 -8.64
C ASP A 162 -15.45 -6.16 -9.36
N TRP A 163 -14.42 -6.81 -9.94
CA TRP A 163 -14.53 -8.15 -10.50
C TRP A 163 -14.79 -9.20 -9.41
N TYR A 164 -15.74 -10.10 -9.70
CA TYR A 164 -16.06 -11.24 -8.85
C TYR A 164 -16.45 -12.45 -9.70
N GLN A 165 -16.16 -13.63 -9.17
CA GLN A 165 -16.62 -14.90 -9.72
C GLN A 165 -16.79 -15.91 -8.59
N GLU A 166 -17.98 -16.50 -8.50
CA GLU A 166 -18.31 -17.48 -7.47
C GLU A 166 -17.30 -18.63 -7.47
N GLY A 167 -16.81 -18.99 -6.28
CA GLY A 167 -15.77 -20.01 -6.11
C GLY A 167 -14.34 -19.56 -6.40
N ILE A 168 -14.13 -18.33 -6.89
CA ILE A 168 -12.79 -17.76 -7.15
C ILE A 168 -12.50 -16.59 -6.23
N THR A 169 -13.36 -15.57 -6.24
CA THR A 169 -13.23 -14.41 -5.34
C THR A 169 -14.59 -13.79 -5.03
N GLU A 170 -14.63 -13.04 -3.93
CA GLU A 170 -15.80 -12.43 -3.37
C GLU A 170 -16.15 -11.09 -4.04
N ARG A 171 -17.36 -10.59 -3.80
CA ARG A 171 -17.71 -9.19 -4.11
C ARG A 171 -16.89 -8.24 -3.24
N LYS A 172 -16.63 -7.02 -3.74
CA LYS A 172 -15.78 -6.02 -3.10
C LYS A 172 -16.02 -5.81 -1.61
N GLU A 173 -17.28 -5.77 -1.19
CA GLU A 173 -17.67 -5.56 0.20
C GLU A 173 -17.29 -6.73 1.11
N GLN A 174 -17.07 -7.91 0.54
CA GLN A 174 -16.68 -9.16 1.22
C GLN A 174 -15.23 -9.57 0.96
N LYS A 175 -14.48 -8.84 0.10
CA LYS A 175 -13.07 -9.15 -0.18
C LYS A 175 -12.18 -8.83 1.02
N ALA A 176 -11.15 -9.65 1.22
CA ALA A 176 -9.93 -9.18 1.87
C ALA A 176 -9.14 -8.35 0.84
N ILE A 177 -8.87 -7.08 1.13
CA ILE A 177 -8.16 -6.14 0.25
C ILE A 177 -6.87 -5.70 0.94
N GLN A 178 -5.76 -6.14 0.36
CA GLN A 178 -4.43 -5.73 0.77
C GLN A 178 -4.02 -4.44 0.07
N ALA A 179 -3.00 -3.79 0.63
CA ALA A 179 -2.46 -2.53 0.17
C ALA A 179 -0.94 -2.64 0.09
N THR A 180 -0.37 -2.13 -0.98
CA THR A 180 1.08 -1.97 -1.14
C THR A 180 1.44 -0.50 -1.29
N PHE A 181 2.56 -0.11 -0.68
CA PHE A 181 3.09 1.25 -0.68
C PHE A 181 4.59 1.23 -0.36
N TRP A 182 5.31 2.29 -0.68
CA TRP A 182 6.79 2.26 -0.63
C TRP A 182 7.39 2.46 0.77
N GLU A 183 6.79 3.32 1.58
CA GLU A 183 7.33 3.73 2.87
C GLU A 183 6.22 4.12 3.84
N ILE A 184 6.49 3.96 5.13
CA ILE A 184 5.68 4.52 6.22
C ILE A 184 6.46 5.67 6.81
N ARG A 185 5.82 6.83 6.96
CA ARG A 185 6.36 7.95 7.73
C ARG A 185 5.69 8.02 9.10
N MET A 186 6.43 8.46 10.11
CA MET A 186 5.95 8.44 11.49
C MET A 186 4.73 9.37 11.69
N ASP A 187 4.65 10.46 10.94
CA ASP A 187 3.51 11.39 10.93
C ASP A 187 2.23 10.79 10.29
N GLU A 188 2.35 9.70 9.53
CA GLU A 188 1.23 8.96 8.97
C GLU A 188 0.65 7.93 9.95
N VAL A 189 1.36 7.64 11.06
CA VAL A 189 0.91 6.70 12.08
C VAL A 189 -0.05 7.40 13.04
N VAL A 190 -1.33 7.04 12.97
CA VAL A 190 -2.39 7.66 13.81
C VAL A 190 -2.72 6.85 15.07
N GLU A 191 -2.50 5.53 15.05
CA GLU A 191 -2.68 4.63 16.21
C GLU A 191 -1.67 3.48 16.11
N TYR A 192 -1.19 2.98 17.24
CA TYR A 192 -0.42 1.74 17.29
C TYR A 192 -0.83 0.87 18.48
N THR A 193 -0.78 -0.44 18.32
CA THR A 193 -1.10 -1.42 19.37
C THR A 193 -0.06 -2.53 19.40
N PHE A 194 0.66 -2.68 20.52
CA PHE A 194 1.55 -3.82 20.72
C PHE A 194 0.76 -5.08 21.05
N PHE A 195 1.23 -6.22 20.54
CA PHE A 195 0.67 -7.53 20.83
C PHE A 195 1.76 -8.61 20.78
N LYS A 196 1.39 -9.83 21.19
CA LYS A 196 2.23 -11.03 21.07
C LYS A 196 1.54 -12.02 20.14
N GLY A 197 2.32 -12.66 19.26
CA GLY A 197 1.86 -13.75 18.41
C GLY A 197 1.25 -14.89 19.24
N ARG A 198 0.14 -15.45 18.75
CA ARG A 198 -0.62 -16.51 19.42
C ARG A 198 -0.17 -17.91 19.00
#